data_AF-A0A1C2H9K7-F1
#
_entry.id   AF-A0A1C2H9K7-F1
#
_cell.length_a   1.000
_cell.length_b   1.000
_cell.length_c   1.000
_cell.angle_alpha   90.00
_cell.angle_beta   90.00
_cell.angle_gamma   90.00
#
_symmetry.space_group_name_H-M   'P 1'
#
loop_
_entity.id
_entity.type
_entity.pdbx_description
1 polymer ?
#
loop_
_entity_poly.entity_id
_entity_poly.type
_entity_poly.pdbx_seq_one_letter_code
_entity_poly.pdbx_strand_id
1 'polypeptide(L)'
;MNEPSQETWLAIAEATSADGRRFEACVAGTAATSITFMDTLRTAFLGRGWPQVTFHDVMRADEALGDYHLDGEVAALLLTIKGGETLAFGRLRAAGEATHRVCHPHWLDLRFWDGVAPLDAQIGAVSRRTVPEALQAAFFGDPAGDANPVLPPLRLFAVLDAAALPLLEERLETSGLRYRALFKGAAQEELSAAAPWLVELQDGNSFTRKLFTSTGRSSGLFDAGPGFFVRSRVDLDVLWAHLRKFTRLREPDGKWLFFRFWTEPVMSWFLACGNRAELRPLLSALLPEGPEAPVEAILRYNQTLCLEARRRPDGPAVRPNMVMTPEIRETVRLLRLAEEFEELIGIAIEHSIPSGAAGRDPMHMRAHLRARREPWYALGFWRRDHFVKLCVWELLLGPNFLENYAAGAIRAIVARGGAPHETIDAIERYLDREYALELGYTEEELDALK
;
A
#
# COMPACT_ATOMS: atom_id res chain seq x y z
N MET A 1 -26.39 10.22 7.70
CA MET A 1 -25.30 9.86 6.77
C MET A 1 -24.33 11.01 6.74
N ASN A 2 -23.12 10.83 7.25
CA ASN A 2 -21.99 11.61 6.77
C ASN A 2 -21.32 10.72 5.73
N GLU A 3 -21.26 11.18 4.48
CA GLU A 3 -20.28 10.65 3.52
C GLU A 3 -18.89 10.66 4.20
N PRO A 4 -17.98 9.72 3.90
CA PRO A 4 -16.59 9.87 4.35
C PRO A 4 -16.15 11.26 3.92
N SER A 5 -15.75 12.10 4.89
CA SER A 5 -15.53 13.52 4.61
C SER A 5 -14.50 13.63 3.51
N GLN A 6 -14.93 14.08 2.34
CA GLN A 6 -14.04 14.34 1.22
C GLN A 6 -13.13 15.48 1.67
N GLU A 7 -11.85 15.18 1.78
CA GLU A 7 -10.85 16.17 2.11
C GLU A 7 -10.30 16.76 0.83
N THR A 8 -9.95 18.04 0.85
CA THR A 8 -9.24 18.66 -0.27
C THR A 8 -7.75 18.41 -0.08
N TRP A 9 -7.12 17.88 -1.11
CA TRP A 9 -5.70 17.58 -1.16
C TRP A 9 -5.01 18.46 -2.20
N LEU A 10 -3.71 18.66 -2.01
CA LEU A 10 -2.80 19.34 -2.92
C LEU A 10 -1.59 18.44 -3.19
N ALA A 11 -1.01 18.55 -4.37
CA ALA A 11 0.27 17.96 -4.75
C ALA A 11 0.97 18.86 -5.80
N ILE A 12 2.28 18.77 -5.87
CA ILE A 12 3.06 19.25 -7.02
C ILE A 12 3.38 18.04 -7.90
N ALA A 13 2.93 18.07 -9.15
CA ALA A 13 3.19 17.03 -10.12
C ALA A 13 4.30 17.46 -11.07
N GLU A 14 5.41 16.73 -11.09
CA GLU A 14 6.45 16.81 -12.11
C GLU A 14 6.24 15.71 -13.13
N ALA A 15 5.79 16.08 -14.32
CA ALA A 15 5.47 15.13 -15.38
C ALA A 15 6.48 15.22 -16.53
N THR A 16 6.91 14.07 -17.05
CA THR A 16 7.75 13.99 -18.25
C THR A 16 6.89 13.62 -19.44
N SER A 17 6.86 14.50 -20.42
CA SER A 17 6.16 14.26 -21.68
C SER A 17 6.92 13.26 -22.57
N ALA A 18 6.26 12.70 -23.59
CA ALA A 18 6.82 11.66 -24.44
C ALA A 18 8.09 12.09 -25.21
N ASP A 19 8.32 13.40 -25.39
CA ASP A 19 9.51 13.95 -26.03
C ASP A 19 10.68 14.21 -25.05
N GLY A 20 10.52 13.81 -23.78
CA GLY A 20 11.53 13.94 -22.72
C GLY A 20 11.52 15.30 -22.01
N ARG A 21 10.62 16.22 -22.35
CA ARG A 21 10.50 17.50 -21.63
C ARG A 21 9.78 17.32 -20.31
N ARG A 22 10.31 17.96 -19.27
CA ARG A 22 9.77 17.95 -17.91
C ARG A 22 8.93 19.19 -17.65
N PHE A 23 7.78 18.97 -17.03
CA PHE A 23 6.85 20.00 -16.67
C PHE A 23 6.44 19.86 -15.22
N GLU A 24 6.13 20.96 -14.55
CA GLU A 24 5.66 21.02 -13.18
C GLU A 24 4.26 21.66 -13.15
N ALA A 25 3.35 21.12 -12.35
CA ALA A 25 2.03 21.70 -12.09
C ALA A 25 1.59 21.45 -10.65
N CYS A 26 1.05 22.46 -9.98
CA CYS A 26 0.30 22.23 -8.74
C CYS A 26 -1.06 21.60 -9.09
N VAL A 27 -1.53 20.63 -8.33
CA VAL A 27 -2.79 19.94 -8.57
C VAL A 27 -3.54 19.83 -7.26
N ALA A 28 -4.84 20.09 -7.28
CA ALA A 28 -5.74 19.91 -6.14
C ALA A 28 -6.79 18.86 -6.47
N GLY A 29 -7.34 18.18 -5.46
CA GLY A 29 -8.44 17.24 -5.67
C GLY A 29 -9.17 16.88 -4.40
N THR A 30 -10.38 16.34 -4.56
CA THR A 30 -11.12 15.76 -3.44
C THR A 30 -10.82 14.27 -3.33
N ALA A 31 -10.49 13.83 -2.12
CA ALA A 31 -10.32 12.42 -1.86
C ALA A 31 -10.53 12.12 -0.38
N ALA A 32 -10.94 10.89 -0.09
CA ALA A 32 -11.02 10.39 1.28
C ALA A 32 -9.64 10.20 1.94
N THR A 33 -8.57 9.98 1.16
CA THR A 33 -7.20 9.73 1.68
C THR A 33 -6.15 10.24 0.70
N SER A 34 -4.90 10.39 1.16
CA SER A 34 -3.76 10.72 0.29
C SER A 34 -3.50 9.68 -0.81
N ILE A 35 -3.79 8.41 -0.55
CA ILE A 35 -3.60 7.32 -1.52
C ILE A 35 -4.64 7.42 -2.64
N THR A 36 -5.92 7.55 -2.27
CA THR A 36 -6.98 7.68 -3.27
C THR A 36 -6.84 8.97 -4.08
N PHE A 37 -6.29 10.02 -3.49
CA PHE A 37 -5.88 11.23 -4.22
C PHE A 37 -4.78 10.95 -5.23
N MET A 38 -3.70 10.29 -4.80
CA MET A 38 -2.56 9.95 -5.66
C MET A 38 -2.94 9.02 -6.82
N ASP A 39 -3.79 8.03 -6.59
CA ASP A 39 -4.31 7.15 -7.64
C ASP A 39 -5.19 7.91 -8.66
N THR A 40 -5.99 8.85 -8.16
CA THR A 40 -6.79 9.75 -9.00
C THR A 40 -5.89 10.62 -9.87
N LEU A 41 -4.81 11.18 -9.30
CA LEU A 41 -3.82 11.96 -10.03
C LEU A 41 -3.11 11.12 -11.09
N ARG A 42 -2.60 9.93 -10.74
CA ARG A 42 -1.94 9.01 -11.69
C ARG A 42 -2.81 8.71 -12.89
N THR A 43 -4.08 8.35 -12.65
CA THR A 43 -5.06 8.07 -13.70
C THR A 43 -5.27 9.31 -14.59
N ALA A 44 -5.34 10.48 -13.97
CA ALA A 44 -5.58 11.74 -14.67
C ALA A 44 -4.37 12.23 -15.50
N PHE A 45 -3.13 11.98 -15.07
CA PHE A 45 -1.92 12.28 -15.84
C PHE A 45 -1.71 11.28 -16.99
N LEU A 46 -1.94 9.98 -16.73
CA LEU A 46 -1.89 8.95 -17.76
C LEU A 46 -2.89 9.24 -18.89
N GLY A 47 -4.13 9.58 -18.55
CA GLY A 47 -5.16 9.96 -19.53
C GLY A 47 -4.83 11.21 -20.36
N ARG A 48 -3.87 12.04 -19.90
CA ARG A 48 -3.39 13.23 -20.61
C ARG A 48 -2.11 12.97 -21.43
N GLY A 49 -1.60 11.74 -21.48
CA GLY A 49 -0.40 11.37 -22.24
C GLY A 49 0.91 11.63 -21.49
N TRP A 50 0.87 11.64 -20.15
CA TRP A 50 2.04 11.84 -19.29
C TRP A 50 2.33 10.54 -18.51
N PRO A 51 3.08 9.59 -19.10
CA PRO A 51 3.26 8.26 -18.54
C PRO A 51 4.25 8.23 -17.38
N GLN A 52 5.01 9.31 -17.15
CA GLN A 52 5.94 9.45 -16.04
C GLN A 52 5.61 10.70 -15.25
N VAL A 53 5.10 10.53 -14.03
CA VAL A 53 4.76 11.65 -13.15
C VAL A 53 5.25 11.38 -11.72
N THR A 54 6.01 12.34 -11.20
CA THR A 54 6.43 12.37 -9.81
C THR A 54 5.51 13.32 -9.07
N PHE A 55 4.96 12.90 -7.94
CA PHE A 55 4.21 13.80 -7.07
C PHE A 55 5.03 14.14 -5.84
N HIS A 56 5.17 15.42 -5.62
CA HIS A 56 5.76 16.05 -4.45
C HIS A 56 4.64 16.74 -3.67
N ASP A 57 4.93 17.17 -2.44
CA ASP A 57 4.02 18.04 -1.67
C ASP A 57 2.58 17.52 -1.54
N VAL A 58 2.39 16.19 -1.43
CA VAL A 58 1.06 15.60 -1.26
C VAL A 58 0.59 15.84 0.17
N MET A 59 -0.33 16.79 0.34
CA MET A 59 -0.79 17.25 1.65
C MET A 59 -2.27 17.65 1.61
N ARG A 60 -2.90 17.79 2.77
CA ARG A 60 -4.26 18.34 2.83
C ARG A 60 -4.23 19.85 2.62
N ALA A 61 -5.32 20.39 2.10
CA ALA A 61 -5.44 21.83 1.84
C ALA A 61 -5.44 22.66 3.13
N ASP A 62 -5.96 22.15 4.24
CA ASP A 62 -5.92 22.81 5.54
C ASP A 62 -4.51 22.83 6.15
N GLU A 63 -3.73 21.76 5.95
CA GLU A 63 -2.29 21.73 6.26
C GLU A 63 -1.54 22.77 5.41
N ALA A 64 -1.86 22.86 4.12
CA ALA A 64 -1.31 23.88 3.24
C ALA A 64 -1.71 25.30 3.64
N LEU A 65 -2.89 25.51 4.22
CA LEU A 65 -3.36 26.83 4.64
C LEU A 65 -2.71 27.33 5.94
N GLY A 66 -2.29 26.44 6.83
CA GLY A 66 -1.69 26.79 8.13
C GLY A 66 -0.21 27.14 8.04
N ASP A 67 0.52 26.51 7.11
CA ASP A 67 1.98 26.56 7.03
C ASP A 67 2.49 27.42 5.84
N TYR A 68 1.60 27.83 4.92
CA TYR A 68 2.00 28.41 3.63
C TYR A 68 1.40 29.79 3.38
N HIS A 69 2.18 30.72 2.81
CA HIS A 69 1.60 31.89 2.12
C HIS A 69 0.96 31.39 0.83
N LEU A 70 -0.38 31.38 0.76
CA LEU A 70 -1.10 30.99 -0.46
C LEU A 70 -0.61 31.81 -1.66
N ASP A 71 0.07 31.15 -2.59
CA ASP A 71 0.20 31.65 -3.97
C ASP A 71 -1.23 31.76 -4.55
N GLY A 72 -1.48 32.80 -5.36
CA GLY A 72 -2.79 33.05 -5.96
C GLY A 72 -3.29 31.88 -6.81
N GLU A 73 -2.38 31.06 -7.33
CA GLU A 73 -2.70 29.83 -8.06
C GLU A 73 -3.27 28.74 -7.15
N VAL A 74 -2.68 28.51 -5.96
CA VAL A 74 -3.19 27.52 -5.01
C VAL A 74 -4.58 27.93 -4.52
N ALA A 75 -4.78 29.22 -4.24
CA ALA A 75 -6.09 29.75 -3.87
C ALA A 75 -7.14 29.51 -4.98
N ALA A 76 -6.78 29.68 -6.25
CA ALA A 76 -7.66 29.41 -7.38
C ALA A 76 -8.02 27.91 -7.48
N LEU A 77 -7.04 27.01 -7.33
CA LEU A 77 -7.29 25.56 -7.34
C LEU A 77 -8.23 25.14 -6.22
N LEU A 78 -8.02 25.65 -5.01
CA LEU A 78 -8.88 25.36 -3.87
C LEU A 78 -10.31 25.90 -4.06
N LEU A 79 -10.46 27.05 -4.73
CA LEU A 79 -11.78 27.58 -5.10
C LEU A 79 -12.47 26.70 -6.15
N THR A 80 -11.73 26.19 -7.14
CA THR A 80 -12.26 25.25 -8.15
C THR A 80 -12.78 23.98 -7.49
N ILE A 81 -12.02 23.41 -6.55
CA ILE A 81 -12.45 22.24 -5.78
C ILE A 81 -13.68 22.55 -4.90
N LYS A 82 -13.70 23.70 -4.20
CA LYS A 82 -14.88 24.15 -3.44
C LYS A 82 -16.10 24.40 -4.33
N GLY A 83 -15.88 24.70 -5.62
CA GLY A 83 -16.91 24.85 -6.65
C GLY A 83 -17.53 23.53 -7.12
N GLY A 84 -17.04 22.38 -6.63
CA GLY A 84 -17.60 21.06 -6.92
C GLY A 84 -16.78 20.20 -7.88
N GLU A 85 -15.62 20.67 -8.35
CA GLU A 85 -14.72 19.82 -9.13
C GLU A 85 -13.97 18.83 -8.22
N THR A 86 -13.75 17.61 -8.72
CA THR A 86 -13.02 16.56 -7.99
C THR A 86 -11.51 16.64 -8.18
N LEU A 87 -11.04 17.32 -9.23
CA LEU A 87 -9.62 17.44 -9.56
C LEU A 87 -9.36 18.69 -10.39
N ALA A 88 -8.44 19.54 -9.95
CA ALA A 88 -8.09 20.80 -10.59
C ALA A 88 -6.57 20.88 -10.83
N PHE A 89 -6.17 21.34 -12.01
CA PHE A 89 -4.76 21.44 -12.42
C PHE A 89 -4.36 22.90 -12.53
N GLY A 90 -3.25 23.24 -11.88
CA GLY A 90 -2.56 24.50 -12.04
C GLY A 90 -1.89 24.58 -13.40
N ARG A 91 -1.26 25.71 -13.66
CA ARG A 91 -0.52 25.98 -14.88
C ARG A 91 0.66 25.01 -14.99
N LEU A 92 0.74 24.33 -16.13
CA LEU A 92 1.92 23.58 -16.53
C LEU A 92 3.07 24.55 -16.82
N ARG A 93 4.18 24.38 -16.10
CA ARG A 93 5.41 25.17 -16.22
C ARG A 93 6.54 24.28 -16.70
N ALA A 94 7.50 24.82 -17.45
CA ALA A 94 8.70 24.04 -17.78
C ALA A 94 9.53 23.84 -16.50
N ALA A 95 10.06 22.62 -16.29
CA ALA A 95 10.87 22.34 -15.10
C ALA A 95 12.08 23.30 -15.03
N GLY A 96 12.18 24.06 -13.94
CA GLY A 96 13.23 25.07 -13.74
C GLY A 96 12.77 26.53 -13.90
N GLU A 97 11.55 26.80 -14.36
CA GLU A 97 10.94 28.13 -14.21
C GLU A 97 10.70 28.43 -12.72
N ALA A 98 11.16 29.59 -12.25
CA ALA A 98 11.05 29.97 -10.84
C ALA A 98 9.58 30.07 -10.41
N THR A 99 9.14 29.05 -9.68
CA THR A 99 7.91 29.06 -8.91
C THR A 99 8.16 29.84 -7.62
N HIS A 100 7.26 30.75 -7.23
CA HIS A 100 7.20 31.29 -5.87
C HIS A 100 6.82 30.12 -4.93
N ARG A 101 7.82 29.30 -4.64
CA ARG A 101 7.75 28.10 -3.82
C ARG A 101 7.43 28.51 -2.41
N VAL A 102 6.32 28.02 -1.89
CA VAL A 102 6.33 27.69 -0.47
C VAL A 102 6.88 26.28 -0.37
N CYS A 103 8.20 26.18 -0.26
CA CYS A 103 8.88 24.95 0.11
C CYS A 103 9.00 24.92 1.63
N HIS A 104 8.38 23.95 2.30
CA HIS A 104 9.06 23.41 3.47
C HIS A 104 10.24 22.58 2.98
N PRO A 105 11.36 22.54 3.73
CA PRO A 105 12.52 21.78 3.30
C PRO A 105 12.17 20.29 3.41
N HIS A 106 11.95 19.64 2.27
CA HIS A 106 11.86 18.18 2.20
C HIS A 106 13.08 17.56 2.86
N TRP A 107 12.88 16.47 3.58
CA TRP A 107 13.97 15.72 4.20
C TRP A 107 14.24 14.40 3.46
N LEU A 108 13.29 13.96 2.63
CA LEU A 108 13.42 12.84 1.71
C LEU A 108 13.35 13.30 0.26
N ASP A 109 14.23 12.76 -0.57
CA ASP A 109 14.12 12.70 -2.02
C ASP A 109 13.35 11.43 -2.38
N LEU A 110 12.23 11.57 -3.11
CA LEU A 110 11.34 10.50 -3.49
C LEU A 110 11.35 10.34 -5.01
N ARG A 111 11.84 9.19 -5.48
CA ARG A 111 11.89 8.86 -6.90
C ARG A 111 10.92 7.73 -7.22
N PHE A 112 9.94 8.02 -8.07
CA PHE A 112 8.99 7.03 -8.56
C PHE A 112 9.40 6.51 -9.93
N TRP A 113 9.06 5.25 -10.21
CA TRP A 113 9.16 4.69 -11.55
C TRP A 113 7.80 4.18 -12.01
N ASP A 114 7.42 4.56 -13.21
CA ASP A 114 6.19 4.11 -13.85
C ASP A 114 6.50 3.04 -14.91
N GLY A 115 5.55 2.11 -15.11
CA GLY A 115 5.61 1.12 -16.18
C GLY A 115 6.72 0.06 -16.04
N VAL A 116 7.32 -0.10 -14.86
CA VAL A 116 8.36 -1.12 -14.63
C VAL A 116 7.70 -2.48 -14.45
N ALA A 117 7.57 -3.22 -15.54
CA ALA A 117 7.06 -4.58 -15.50
C ALA A 117 8.03 -5.53 -14.77
N PRO A 118 7.52 -6.49 -13.97
CA PRO A 118 8.34 -7.53 -13.37
C PRO A 118 8.95 -8.42 -14.45
N LEU A 119 9.99 -9.17 -14.06
CA LEU A 119 10.58 -10.18 -14.91
C LEU A 119 9.55 -11.29 -15.17
N ASP A 120 9.56 -11.82 -16.38
CA ASP A 120 8.86 -13.06 -16.72
C ASP A 120 9.72 -14.30 -16.35
N ALA A 121 9.32 -15.47 -16.84
CA ALA A 121 10.08 -16.71 -16.61
C ALA A 121 11.47 -16.75 -17.29
N GLN A 122 11.77 -15.80 -18.19
CA GLN A 122 13.04 -15.69 -18.93
C GLN A 122 13.48 -17.00 -19.61
N ILE A 123 12.52 -17.73 -20.19
CA ILE A 123 12.77 -18.99 -20.89
C ILE A 123 13.52 -18.69 -22.20
N GLY A 124 14.65 -19.36 -22.42
CA GLY A 124 15.48 -19.18 -23.63
C GLY A 124 16.36 -17.92 -23.62
N ALA A 125 16.38 -17.14 -22.53
CA ALA A 125 17.27 -15.98 -22.42
C ALA A 125 18.74 -16.40 -22.37
N VAL A 126 19.58 -15.75 -23.19
CA VAL A 126 21.05 -15.99 -23.28
C VAL A 126 21.74 -15.66 -21.96
N SER A 127 21.33 -14.56 -21.32
CA SER A 127 21.71 -14.21 -19.95
C SER A 127 20.47 -13.77 -19.19
N ARG A 128 20.22 -14.39 -18.03
CA ARG A 128 19.06 -14.05 -17.20
C ARG A 128 19.34 -12.77 -16.42
N ARG A 129 18.43 -11.82 -16.51
CA ARG A 129 18.41 -10.58 -15.74
C ARG A 129 17.98 -10.84 -14.31
N THR A 130 18.64 -10.22 -13.35
CA THR A 130 18.35 -10.41 -11.91
C THR A 130 17.22 -9.51 -11.45
N VAL A 131 17.15 -8.29 -11.99
CA VAL A 131 16.08 -7.31 -11.79
C VAL A 131 15.62 -6.76 -13.14
N PRO A 132 14.46 -6.09 -13.22
CA PRO A 132 14.08 -5.33 -14.41
C PRO A 132 15.18 -4.34 -14.80
N GLU A 133 15.39 -4.17 -16.10
CA GLU A 133 16.50 -3.37 -16.64
C GLU A 133 16.49 -1.92 -16.13
N ALA A 134 15.29 -1.31 -16.04
CA ALA A 134 15.11 0.03 -15.50
C ALA A 134 15.57 0.18 -14.03
N LEU A 135 15.65 -0.92 -13.29
CA LEU A 135 15.99 -0.96 -11.87
C LEU A 135 17.42 -1.46 -11.60
N GLN A 136 18.13 -1.98 -12.61
CA GLN A 136 19.48 -2.53 -12.43
C GLN A 136 20.43 -1.54 -11.76
N ALA A 137 20.46 -0.28 -12.24
CA ALA A 137 21.32 0.75 -11.66
C ALA A 137 20.88 1.17 -10.24
N ALA A 138 19.58 1.23 -9.97
CA ALA A 138 19.06 1.61 -8.65
C ALA A 138 19.34 0.53 -7.58
N PHE A 139 19.25 -0.74 -7.97
CA PHE A 139 19.40 -1.87 -7.05
C PHE A 139 20.85 -2.33 -6.89
N PHE A 140 21.67 -2.26 -7.95
CA PHE A 140 23.05 -2.80 -7.95
C PHE A 140 24.13 -1.81 -8.39
N GLY A 141 23.78 -0.57 -8.77
CA GLY A 141 24.77 0.46 -9.10
C GLY A 141 25.41 1.07 -7.84
N ASP A 142 26.69 1.43 -7.93
CA ASP A 142 27.43 2.16 -6.88
C ASP A 142 28.30 3.30 -7.46
N PRO A 143 27.68 4.32 -8.09
CA PRO A 143 28.44 5.38 -8.76
C PRO A 143 29.37 6.16 -7.81
N ALA A 144 29.02 6.26 -6.53
CA ALA A 144 29.85 6.92 -5.53
C ALA A 144 31.06 6.05 -5.13
N GLY A 145 30.90 4.73 -5.01
CA GLY A 145 32.00 3.79 -4.79
C GLY A 145 32.93 3.70 -6.01
N ASP A 146 32.37 3.73 -7.22
CA ASP A 146 33.14 3.76 -8.48
C ASP A 146 34.03 5.02 -8.56
N ALA A 147 33.52 6.16 -8.07
CA ALA A 147 34.27 7.41 -8.01
C ALA A 147 35.24 7.49 -6.81
N ASN A 148 34.98 6.76 -5.73
CA ASN A 148 35.80 6.75 -4.52
C ASN A 148 35.98 5.31 -3.98
N PRO A 149 37.06 4.61 -4.38
CA PRO A 149 37.32 3.21 -3.99
C PRO A 149 37.53 2.97 -2.48
N VAL A 150 37.67 4.02 -1.68
CA VAL A 150 37.80 3.92 -0.21
C VAL A 150 36.43 3.75 0.44
N LEU A 151 35.34 4.13 -0.23
CA LEU A 151 34.00 3.91 0.30
C LEU A 151 33.68 2.41 0.36
N PRO A 152 33.09 1.92 1.48
CA PRO A 152 32.58 0.56 1.51
C PRO A 152 31.56 0.34 0.39
N PRO A 153 31.53 -0.84 -0.24
CA PRO A 153 30.66 -1.10 -1.38
C PRO A 153 29.19 -0.93 -1.01
N LEU A 154 28.40 -0.35 -1.90
CA LEU A 154 26.97 -0.20 -1.71
C LEU A 154 26.25 -1.54 -1.98
N ARG A 155 25.75 -2.15 -0.91
CA ARG A 155 25.07 -3.44 -0.92
C ARG A 155 23.55 -3.27 -1.01
N LEU A 156 22.90 -4.31 -1.52
CA LEU A 156 21.45 -4.42 -1.57
C LEU A 156 20.99 -5.41 -0.51
N PHE A 157 20.03 -5.00 0.31
CA PHE A 157 19.35 -5.88 1.24
C PHE A 157 17.86 -5.91 0.95
N ALA A 158 17.20 -7.00 1.32
CA ALA A 158 15.74 -7.09 1.37
C ALA A 158 15.28 -7.40 2.79
N VAL A 159 14.22 -6.73 3.23
CA VAL A 159 13.45 -7.10 4.41
C VAL A 159 12.20 -7.80 3.91
N LEU A 160 12.17 -9.12 4.08
CA LEU A 160 11.16 -10.01 3.52
C LEU A 160 10.14 -10.43 4.57
N ASP A 161 8.85 -10.46 4.21
CA ASP A 161 7.79 -10.93 5.09
C ASP A 161 7.56 -12.43 4.95
N ALA A 162 7.89 -13.21 5.98
CA ALA A 162 7.64 -14.66 5.97
C ALA A 162 6.14 -15.01 5.92
N ALA A 163 5.27 -14.13 6.41
CA ALA A 163 3.82 -14.35 6.31
C ALA A 163 3.31 -14.25 4.87
N ALA A 164 4.01 -13.48 4.02
CA ALA A 164 3.67 -13.30 2.62
C ALA A 164 4.38 -14.31 1.71
N LEU A 165 5.54 -14.83 2.11
CA LEU A 165 6.39 -15.70 1.31
C LEU A 165 6.40 -17.15 1.84
N PRO A 166 5.70 -18.09 1.16
CA PRO A 166 5.69 -19.48 1.57
C PRO A 166 7.07 -20.12 1.53
N LEU A 167 7.41 -20.84 2.60
CA LEU A 167 8.68 -21.57 2.77
C LEU A 167 9.91 -20.65 2.62
N LEU A 168 9.82 -19.43 3.15
CA LEU A 168 10.89 -18.44 3.01
C LEU A 168 12.21 -18.93 3.62
N GLU A 169 12.16 -19.54 4.82
CA GLU A 169 13.36 -20.01 5.51
C GLU A 169 14.07 -21.10 4.71
N GLU A 170 13.34 -22.11 4.23
CA GLU A 170 13.90 -23.21 3.42
C GLU A 170 14.46 -22.71 2.07
N ARG A 171 13.83 -21.69 1.48
CA ARG A 171 14.36 -21.03 0.28
C ARG A 171 15.65 -20.28 0.57
N LEU A 172 15.77 -19.66 1.74
CA LEU A 172 16.98 -18.93 2.14
C LEU A 172 18.13 -19.89 2.45
N GLU A 173 17.87 -21.00 3.14
CA GLU A 173 18.86 -22.06 3.40
C GLU A 173 19.52 -22.59 2.13
N THR A 174 18.75 -22.68 1.04
CA THR A 174 19.23 -23.16 -0.27
C THR A 174 19.72 -22.04 -1.21
N SER A 175 19.60 -20.76 -0.81
CA SER A 175 19.90 -19.61 -1.67
C SER A 175 21.40 -19.29 -1.79
N GLY A 176 22.20 -19.71 -0.80
CA GLY A 176 23.60 -19.30 -0.62
C GLY A 176 23.79 -17.83 -0.22
N LEU A 177 22.71 -17.09 0.07
CA LEU A 177 22.77 -15.69 0.51
C LEU A 177 22.99 -15.60 2.02
N ARG A 178 23.49 -14.46 2.49
CA ARG A 178 23.54 -14.17 3.94
C ARG A 178 22.20 -13.61 4.39
N TYR A 179 21.64 -14.13 5.48
CA TYR A 179 20.34 -13.69 5.98
C TYR A 179 20.24 -13.77 7.52
N ARG A 180 19.31 -13.01 8.10
CA ARG A 180 18.99 -13.02 9.54
C ARG A 180 17.52 -12.68 9.81
N ALA A 181 16.86 -13.46 10.66
CA ALA A 181 15.53 -13.12 11.19
C ALA A 181 15.59 -11.88 12.10
N LEU A 182 14.63 -10.96 11.96
CA LEU A 182 14.53 -9.74 12.78
C LEU A 182 13.92 -10.01 14.18
N PHE A 183 13.44 -11.21 14.50
CA PHE A 183 13.08 -11.60 15.88
C PHE A 183 14.15 -12.49 16.52
N LYS A 184 14.18 -12.57 17.85
CA LYS A 184 15.11 -13.40 18.64
C LYS A 184 14.39 -13.92 19.89
N GLY A 185 14.86 -15.03 20.44
CA GLY A 185 14.41 -15.58 21.73
C GLY A 185 12.98 -16.13 21.65
N ALA A 186 12.21 -16.04 22.73
CA ALA A 186 10.83 -16.57 22.79
C ALA A 186 9.91 -16.03 21.67
N ALA A 187 10.10 -14.78 21.24
CA ALA A 187 9.36 -14.20 20.11
C ALA A 187 9.71 -14.84 18.75
N GLN A 188 10.87 -15.48 18.62
CA GLN A 188 11.21 -16.30 17.45
C GLN A 188 10.54 -17.67 17.53
N GLU A 189 10.38 -18.26 18.72
CA GLU A 189 9.72 -19.56 18.88
C GLU A 189 8.20 -19.47 18.69
N GLU A 190 7.55 -18.40 19.17
CA GLU A 190 6.10 -18.19 19.03
C GLU A 190 5.66 -17.62 17.66
N LEU A 191 6.54 -16.86 16.97
CA LEU A 191 6.19 -16.11 15.76
C LEU A 191 7.14 -16.37 14.56
N SER A 192 7.97 -17.43 14.59
CA SER A 192 8.96 -17.75 13.53
C SER A 192 8.36 -17.72 12.13
N ALA A 193 7.19 -18.34 11.96
CA ALA A 193 6.52 -18.46 10.66
C ALA A 193 6.10 -17.10 10.05
N ALA A 194 6.02 -16.03 10.86
CA ALA A 194 5.62 -14.70 10.42
C ALA A 194 6.72 -13.64 10.65
N ALA A 195 7.93 -14.05 11.04
CA ALA A 195 9.02 -13.12 11.33
C ALA A 195 9.61 -12.55 10.04
N PRO A 196 9.93 -11.23 9.98
CA PRO A 196 10.59 -10.69 8.82
C PRO A 196 12.07 -11.10 8.80
N TRP A 197 12.61 -11.26 7.60
CA TRP A 197 14.00 -11.68 7.36
C TRP A 197 14.77 -10.59 6.62
N LEU A 198 15.95 -10.23 7.11
CA LEU A 198 16.90 -9.40 6.39
C LEU A 198 17.81 -10.30 5.57
N VAL A 199 17.92 -10.04 4.27
CA VAL A 199 18.71 -10.84 3.32
C VAL A 199 19.63 -9.91 2.54
N GLU A 200 20.93 -10.21 2.48
CA GLU A 200 21.88 -9.55 1.60
C GLU A 200 21.76 -10.13 0.19
N LEU A 201 21.24 -9.35 -0.75
CA LEU A 201 20.97 -9.79 -2.12
C LEU A 201 22.19 -9.58 -3.01
N GLN A 202 22.36 -10.47 -3.99
CA GLN A 202 23.48 -10.45 -4.93
C GLN A 202 22.96 -10.42 -6.37
N ASP A 203 23.65 -9.66 -7.23
CA ASP A 203 23.40 -9.74 -8.67
C ASP A 203 23.81 -11.12 -9.20
N GLY A 204 23.03 -11.66 -10.13
CA GLY A 204 23.17 -13.00 -10.67
C GLY A 204 22.55 -14.11 -9.83
N ASN A 205 22.20 -13.86 -8.56
CA ASN A 205 21.62 -14.90 -7.69
C ASN A 205 20.20 -15.29 -8.10
N SER A 206 19.90 -16.59 -8.10
CA SER A 206 18.59 -17.11 -8.50
C SER A 206 17.46 -16.75 -7.53
N PHE A 207 17.70 -16.75 -6.22
CA PHE A 207 16.69 -16.35 -5.24
C PHE A 207 16.36 -14.87 -5.37
N THR A 208 17.39 -14.02 -5.49
CA THR A 208 17.20 -12.59 -5.75
C THR A 208 16.31 -12.36 -6.95
N ARG A 209 16.58 -13.03 -8.08
CA ARG A 209 15.75 -12.94 -9.30
C ARG A 209 14.29 -13.30 -9.08
N LYS A 210 14.01 -14.33 -8.27
CA LYS A 210 12.63 -14.74 -7.99
C LYS A 210 11.82 -13.61 -7.34
N LEU A 211 12.44 -12.79 -6.49
CA LEU A 211 11.77 -11.64 -5.85
C LEU A 211 11.25 -10.60 -6.86
N PHE A 212 11.82 -10.56 -8.06
CA PHE A 212 11.44 -9.64 -9.14
C PHE A 212 10.73 -10.34 -10.29
N THR A 213 10.40 -11.63 -10.14
CA THR A 213 9.80 -12.46 -11.19
C THR A 213 8.32 -12.69 -10.89
N SER A 214 7.45 -12.37 -11.84
CA SER A 214 6.01 -12.64 -11.80
C SER A 214 5.71 -13.80 -12.77
N THR A 215 5.21 -14.91 -12.22
CA THR A 215 4.86 -16.10 -13.03
C THR A 215 3.57 -16.78 -12.56
N GLY A 216 2.92 -16.26 -11.51
CA GLY A 216 1.79 -16.93 -10.84
C GLY A 216 2.13 -18.32 -10.28
N ARG A 217 3.42 -18.64 -10.12
CA ARG A 217 3.92 -19.95 -9.65
C ARG A 217 5.06 -19.75 -8.66
N SER A 218 5.44 -20.81 -7.95
CA SER A 218 6.52 -20.81 -6.94
C SER A 218 7.91 -20.41 -7.46
N SER A 219 8.07 -20.35 -8.79
CA SER A 219 9.23 -19.82 -9.51
C SER A 219 9.32 -18.30 -9.54
N GLY A 220 8.25 -17.58 -9.22
CA GLY A 220 8.22 -16.13 -9.05
C GLY A 220 7.65 -15.78 -7.68
N LEU A 221 8.23 -14.78 -7.03
CA LEU A 221 7.85 -14.31 -5.69
C LEU A 221 7.37 -12.85 -5.70
N PHE A 222 7.39 -12.19 -6.86
CA PHE A 222 7.01 -10.78 -6.97
C PHE A 222 5.55 -10.53 -6.57
N ASP A 223 4.64 -11.38 -7.04
CA ASP A 223 3.20 -11.23 -6.84
C ASP A 223 2.77 -11.39 -5.37
N ALA A 224 3.62 -12.01 -4.55
CA ALA A 224 3.37 -12.23 -3.13
C ALA A 224 3.64 -10.98 -2.27
N GLY A 225 4.14 -9.88 -2.85
CA GLY A 225 4.50 -8.68 -2.08
C GLY A 225 5.68 -8.94 -1.13
N PRO A 226 6.87 -9.30 -1.67
CA PRO A 226 7.94 -9.93 -0.91
C PRO A 226 8.47 -9.09 0.26
N GLY A 227 8.33 -7.76 0.21
CA GLY A 227 8.82 -6.83 1.21
C GLY A 227 9.43 -5.58 0.59
N PHE A 228 10.40 -4.97 1.27
CA PHE A 228 11.13 -3.80 0.76
C PHE A 228 12.61 -4.05 0.67
N PHE A 229 13.30 -3.16 -0.04
CA PHE A 229 14.73 -3.21 -0.27
C PHE A 229 15.43 -2.03 0.37
N VAL A 230 16.69 -2.23 0.74
CA VAL A 230 17.52 -1.25 1.43
C VAL A 230 18.87 -1.18 0.74
N ARG A 231 19.30 0.01 0.32
CA ARG A 231 20.69 0.25 -0.09
C ARG A 231 21.47 0.71 1.13
N SER A 232 22.60 0.05 1.39
CA SER A 232 23.42 0.31 2.56
C SER A 232 24.88 -0.02 2.32
N ARG A 233 25.77 0.78 2.93
CA ARG A 233 27.23 0.53 2.94
C ARG A 233 27.69 -0.26 4.15
N VAL A 234 26.81 -0.47 5.14
CA VAL A 234 27.14 -1.28 6.31
C VAL A 234 26.85 -2.75 6.06
N ASP A 235 27.51 -3.62 6.82
CA ASP A 235 27.31 -5.06 6.72
C ASP A 235 25.97 -5.51 7.32
N LEU A 236 25.54 -6.72 6.95
CA LEU A 236 24.26 -7.32 7.35
C LEU A 236 23.96 -7.20 8.84
N ASP A 237 24.95 -7.45 9.71
CA ASP A 237 24.76 -7.45 11.16
C ASP A 237 24.47 -6.06 11.73
N VAL A 238 25.09 -5.02 11.16
CA VAL A 238 24.89 -3.62 11.57
C VAL A 238 23.51 -3.15 11.13
N LEU A 239 23.15 -3.41 9.86
CA LEU A 239 21.82 -3.07 9.35
C LEU A 239 20.72 -3.82 10.10
N TRP A 240 20.93 -5.11 10.38
CA TRP A 240 20.02 -5.92 11.19
C TRP A 240 19.81 -5.33 12.58
N ALA A 241 20.87 -4.89 13.26
CA ALA A 241 20.78 -4.29 14.59
C ALA A 241 20.03 -2.95 14.57
N HIS A 242 20.16 -2.19 13.49
CA HIS A 242 19.42 -0.95 13.26
C HIS A 242 17.92 -1.22 13.09
N LEU A 243 17.55 -2.04 12.10
CA LEU A 243 16.15 -2.27 11.72
C LEU A 243 15.32 -2.89 12.84
N ARG A 244 15.91 -3.74 13.68
CA ARG A 244 15.19 -4.39 14.78
C ARG A 244 14.65 -3.44 15.83
N LYS A 245 15.28 -2.28 16.01
CA LYS A 245 14.80 -1.25 16.93
C LYS A 245 13.41 -0.76 16.53
N PHE A 246 13.09 -0.81 15.24
CA PHE A 246 11.85 -0.29 14.67
C PHE A 246 10.65 -1.25 14.76
N THR A 247 10.84 -2.47 15.27
CA THR A 247 9.79 -3.49 15.42
C THR A 247 8.78 -3.18 16.53
N ARG A 248 9.07 -2.19 17.39
CA ARG A 248 8.19 -1.77 18.49
C ARG A 248 8.14 -0.25 18.56
N LEU A 249 6.94 0.28 18.75
CA LEU A 249 6.69 1.71 18.95
C LEU A 249 5.97 1.92 20.28
N ARG A 250 6.05 3.14 20.81
CA ARG A 250 5.25 3.54 21.97
C ARG A 250 4.01 4.31 21.54
N GLU A 251 2.92 4.15 22.26
CA GLU A 251 1.81 5.08 22.20
C GLU A 251 2.11 6.33 23.05
N PRO A 252 1.37 7.44 22.89
CA PRO A 252 1.56 8.64 23.69
C PRO A 252 1.42 8.39 25.20
N ASP A 253 0.61 7.41 25.61
CA ASP A 253 0.42 6.98 27.00
C ASP A 253 1.56 6.08 27.53
N GLY A 254 2.55 5.74 26.68
CA GLY A 254 3.69 4.91 27.01
C GLY A 254 3.50 3.40 26.77
N LYS A 255 2.32 2.96 26.31
CA LYS A 255 2.06 1.55 25.99
C LYS A 255 2.89 1.10 24.80
N TRP A 256 3.45 -0.11 24.86
CA TRP A 256 4.20 -0.68 23.75
C TRP A 256 3.28 -1.34 22.73
N LEU A 257 3.47 -0.98 21.46
CA LEU A 257 2.87 -1.63 20.32
C LEU A 257 3.94 -2.38 19.53
N PHE A 258 3.54 -3.51 18.98
CA PHE A 258 4.31 -4.19 17.96
C PHE A 258 4.01 -3.54 16.60
N PHE A 259 5.06 -3.11 15.90
CA PHE A 259 4.93 -2.38 14.65
C PHE A 259 5.49 -3.20 13.49
N ARG A 260 4.58 -3.77 12.70
CA ARG A 260 4.88 -4.54 11.49
C ARG A 260 5.20 -3.62 10.31
N PHE A 261 6.26 -2.84 10.44
CA PHE A 261 6.63 -1.82 9.45
C PHE A 261 7.01 -2.37 8.08
N TRP A 262 7.34 -3.67 7.98
CA TRP A 262 7.73 -4.33 6.74
C TRP A 262 6.55 -4.76 5.85
N THR A 263 5.35 -4.85 6.42
CA THR A 263 4.18 -5.35 5.70
C THR A 263 3.68 -4.32 4.69
N GLU A 264 2.96 -4.81 3.70
CA GLU A 264 2.06 -3.96 2.94
C GLU A 264 0.77 -3.66 3.74
N PRO A 265 0.00 -2.65 3.31
CA PRO A 265 0.43 -1.53 2.46
C PRO A 265 1.27 -0.49 3.26
N VAL A 266 1.59 -0.82 4.51
CA VAL A 266 2.11 0.10 5.53
C VAL A 266 3.43 0.74 5.11
N MET A 267 4.45 -0.06 4.74
CA MET A 267 5.72 0.52 4.31
C MET A 267 5.56 1.42 3.08
N SER A 268 4.76 0.99 2.10
CA SER A 268 4.51 1.76 0.88
C SER A 268 3.95 3.14 1.19
N TRP A 269 2.97 3.22 2.09
CA TRP A 269 2.43 4.50 2.55
C TRP A 269 3.47 5.33 3.31
N PHE A 270 4.22 4.71 4.23
CA PHE A 270 5.25 5.41 5.00
C PHE A 270 6.30 6.08 4.11
N LEU A 271 6.74 5.41 3.04
CA LEU A 271 7.69 6.01 2.10
C LEU A 271 7.03 7.06 1.21
N ALA A 272 5.88 6.75 0.61
CA ALA A 272 5.19 7.65 -0.31
C ALA A 272 4.75 8.96 0.37
N CYS A 273 4.41 8.90 1.65
CA CYS A 273 4.00 10.06 2.45
C CYS A 273 5.12 10.59 3.37
N GLY A 274 6.36 10.10 3.24
CA GLY A 274 7.38 10.31 4.25
C GLY A 274 7.81 11.77 4.49
N ASN A 275 7.49 12.69 3.58
CA ASN A 275 7.73 14.12 3.76
C ASN A 275 6.70 14.84 4.66
N ARG A 276 5.57 14.18 4.98
CA ARG A 276 4.58 14.66 5.96
C ARG A 276 5.22 14.91 7.32
N ALA A 277 4.88 16.02 7.96
CA ALA A 277 5.54 16.50 9.17
C ALA A 277 5.39 15.54 10.35
N GLU A 278 4.24 14.89 10.48
CA GLU A 278 3.93 13.91 11.50
C GLU A 278 4.68 12.58 11.33
N LEU A 279 5.01 12.19 10.08
CA LEU A 279 5.74 10.94 9.79
C LEU A 279 7.24 11.11 9.94
N ARG A 280 7.73 12.34 9.73
CA ARG A 280 9.15 12.68 9.71
C ARG A 280 9.90 12.22 10.97
N PRO A 281 9.44 12.45 12.22
CA PRO A 281 10.13 11.94 13.41
C PRO A 281 10.21 10.42 13.49
N LEU A 282 9.18 9.71 13.01
CA LEU A 282 9.15 8.26 13.01
C LEU A 282 10.14 7.70 11.97
N LEU A 283 10.08 8.23 10.74
CA LEU A 283 10.88 7.75 9.61
C LEU A 283 12.34 8.15 9.69
N SER A 284 12.68 9.28 10.32
CA SER A 284 14.08 9.67 10.52
C SER A 284 14.83 8.68 11.44
N ALA A 285 14.10 7.91 12.27
CA ALA A 285 14.70 6.80 13.01
C ALA A 285 15.11 5.63 12.09
N LEU A 286 14.38 5.42 10.99
CA LEU A 286 14.65 4.37 10.01
C LEU A 286 15.73 4.81 9.00
N LEU A 287 15.70 6.09 8.60
CA LEU A 287 16.64 6.77 7.71
C LEU A 287 17.43 7.84 8.48
N PRO A 288 18.40 7.44 9.33
CA PRO A 288 19.17 8.39 10.13
C PRO A 288 20.14 9.22 9.28
N GLU A 289 20.55 10.36 9.84
CA GLU A 289 21.58 11.23 9.28
C GLU A 289 23.00 10.69 9.51
N GLY A 290 23.92 11.02 8.61
CA GLY A 290 25.36 10.96 8.85
C GLY A 290 26.11 10.06 7.87
N PRO A 291 27.45 10.17 7.85
CA PRO A 291 28.30 9.38 6.95
C PRO A 291 28.29 7.87 7.27
N GLU A 292 27.97 7.50 8.51
CA GLU A 292 27.83 6.11 8.96
C GLU A 292 26.36 5.67 9.05
N ALA A 293 25.45 6.39 8.40
CA ALA A 293 24.04 6.02 8.39
C ALA A 293 23.86 4.59 7.85
N PRO A 294 23.25 3.66 8.61
CA PRO A 294 23.08 2.29 8.18
C PRO A 294 22.14 2.13 6.99
N VAL A 295 21.43 3.17 6.58
CA VAL A 295 20.50 3.15 5.44
C VAL A 295 20.78 4.37 4.55
N GLU A 296 21.12 4.10 3.29
CA GLU A 296 21.36 5.14 2.28
C GLU A 296 20.10 5.39 1.43
N ALA A 297 19.32 4.33 1.16
CA ALA A 297 18.02 4.41 0.49
C ALA A 297 17.11 3.25 0.89
N ILE A 298 15.80 3.47 0.79
CA ILE A 298 14.79 2.41 0.87
C ILE A 298 14.04 2.37 -0.46
N LEU A 299 13.88 1.18 -1.02
CA LEU A 299 13.16 0.96 -2.26
C LEU A 299 11.95 0.05 -2.03
N ARG A 300 10.82 0.38 -2.65
CA ARG A 300 9.67 -0.49 -2.84
C ARG A 300 9.52 -0.80 -4.31
N TYR A 301 9.25 -2.06 -4.58
CA TYR A 301 8.87 -2.52 -5.90
C TYR A 301 7.85 -3.65 -5.74
N ASN A 302 6.59 -3.33 -6.03
CA ASN A 302 5.45 -4.25 -6.00
C ASN A 302 4.55 -3.96 -7.22
N GLN A 303 3.36 -4.57 -7.28
CA GLN A 303 2.43 -4.41 -8.40
C GLN A 303 1.85 -2.98 -8.56
N THR A 304 1.86 -2.15 -7.52
CA THR A 304 1.18 -0.84 -7.47
C THR A 304 2.13 0.36 -7.29
N LEU A 305 3.37 0.09 -6.89
CA LEU A 305 4.35 1.09 -6.49
C LEU A 305 5.77 0.64 -6.78
N CYS A 306 6.49 1.47 -7.53
CA CYS A 306 7.94 1.46 -7.61
C CYS A 306 8.46 2.81 -7.12
N LEU A 307 9.12 2.83 -5.96
CA LEU A 307 9.54 4.04 -5.25
C LEU A 307 10.90 3.83 -4.59
N GLU A 308 11.76 4.84 -4.65
CA GLU A 308 12.98 4.96 -3.88
C GLU A 308 12.90 6.21 -3.02
N ALA A 309 13.18 6.07 -1.74
CA ALA A 309 13.28 7.15 -0.78
C ALA A 309 14.72 7.26 -0.30
N ARG A 310 15.31 8.46 -0.45
CA ARG A 310 16.65 8.80 0.04
C ARG A 310 16.59 9.98 0.98
N ARG A 311 17.39 9.96 2.05
CA ARG A 311 17.51 11.13 2.91
C ARG A 311 18.31 12.22 2.19
N ARG A 312 17.81 13.44 2.23
CA ARG A 312 18.49 14.62 1.69
C ARG A 312 19.63 15.05 2.61
N PRO A 313 20.84 15.34 2.08
CA PRO A 313 21.93 15.90 2.88
C PRO A 313 21.62 17.30 3.44
N ASP A 314 20.80 18.07 2.73
CA ASP A 314 20.35 19.42 3.08
C ASP A 314 18.98 19.43 3.78
N GLY A 315 18.43 18.26 4.09
CA GLY A 315 17.15 18.13 4.78
C GLY A 315 17.20 18.69 6.20
N PRO A 316 16.05 19.10 6.77
CA PRO A 316 15.99 19.56 8.14
C PRO A 316 16.50 18.47 9.09
N ALA A 317 17.27 18.86 10.10
CA ALA A 317 17.64 17.96 11.19
C ALA A 317 16.37 17.55 11.96
N VAL A 318 16.17 16.25 12.14
CA VAL A 318 14.99 15.70 12.81
C VAL A 318 15.44 14.89 14.01
N ARG A 319 14.89 15.18 15.19
CA ARG A 319 15.04 14.28 16.33
C ARG A 319 14.12 13.07 16.11
N PRO A 320 14.64 11.84 16.04
CA PRO A 320 13.80 10.67 15.86
C PRO A 320 12.87 10.51 17.07
N ASN A 321 11.61 10.19 16.79
CA ASN A 321 10.61 9.89 17.80
C ASN A 321 9.79 8.67 17.40
N MET A 322 10.03 7.55 18.09
CA MET A 322 9.37 6.27 17.84
C MET A 322 8.03 6.16 18.57
N VAL A 323 7.15 7.13 18.31
CA VAL A 323 5.79 7.18 18.89
C VAL A 323 4.76 6.99 17.77
N MET A 324 3.85 6.06 17.99
CA MET A 324 2.65 5.87 17.18
C MET A 324 1.60 6.89 17.63
N THR A 325 1.52 8.04 16.97
CA THR A 325 0.48 9.03 17.29
C THR A 325 -0.91 8.52 16.90
N PRO A 326 -2.00 9.07 17.46
CA PRO A 326 -3.36 8.68 17.11
C PRO A 326 -3.65 8.81 15.60
N GLU A 327 -3.11 9.84 14.94
CA GLU A 327 -3.29 10.11 13.52
C GLU A 327 -2.60 9.05 12.65
N ILE A 328 -1.35 8.70 13.00
CA ILE A 328 -0.61 7.64 12.30
C ILE A 328 -1.30 6.29 12.54
N ARG A 329 -1.74 6.02 13.79
CA ARG A 329 -2.42 4.78 14.15
C ARG A 329 -3.68 4.58 13.35
N GLU A 330 -4.51 5.62 13.26
CA GLU A 330 -5.76 5.56 12.52
C GLU A 330 -5.52 5.35 11.03
N THR A 331 -4.52 6.03 10.45
CA THR A 331 -4.17 5.82 9.05
C THR A 331 -3.70 4.38 8.80
N VAL A 332 -2.81 3.85 9.64
CA VAL A 332 -2.36 2.46 9.55
C VAL A 332 -3.52 1.47 9.73
N ARG A 333 -4.49 1.78 10.58
CA ARG A 333 -5.71 0.96 10.74
C ARG A 333 -6.52 0.92 9.44
N LEU A 334 -6.80 2.08 8.85
CA LEU A 334 -7.57 2.19 7.61
C LEU A 334 -6.88 1.50 6.43
N LEU A 335 -5.56 1.64 6.34
CA LEU A 335 -4.71 0.95 5.37
C LEU A 335 -4.86 -0.58 5.45
N ARG A 336 -4.77 -1.13 6.66
CA ARG A 336 -4.90 -2.59 6.88
C ARG A 336 -6.30 -3.09 6.60
N LEU A 337 -7.32 -2.32 6.97
CA LEU A 337 -8.71 -2.66 6.66
C LEU A 337 -8.96 -2.69 5.15
N ALA A 338 -8.37 -1.75 4.40
CA ALA A 338 -8.47 -1.74 2.95
C ALA A 338 -7.81 -2.97 2.32
N GLU A 339 -6.59 -3.32 2.75
CA GLU A 339 -5.86 -4.50 2.26
C GLU A 339 -6.60 -5.81 2.59
N GLU A 340 -7.06 -5.97 3.83
CA GLU A 340 -7.82 -7.14 4.24
C GLU A 340 -9.09 -7.28 3.40
N PHE A 341 -9.80 -6.18 3.13
CA PHE A 341 -10.99 -6.22 2.29
C PHE A 341 -10.69 -6.64 0.84
N GLU A 342 -9.56 -6.21 0.26
CA GLU A 342 -9.13 -6.65 -1.08
C GLU A 342 -8.85 -8.15 -1.15
N GLU A 343 -8.25 -8.73 -0.10
CA GLU A 343 -8.07 -10.18 0.00
C GLU A 343 -9.42 -10.91 0.00
N LEU A 344 -10.37 -10.42 0.80
CA LEU A 344 -11.70 -11.02 0.91
C LEU A 344 -12.48 -10.93 -0.39
N ILE A 345 -12.36 -9.84 -1.14
CA ILE A 345 -12.90 -9.72 -2.49
C ILE A 345 -12.32 -10.81 -3.40
N GLY A 346 -11.00 -11.03 -3.35
CA GLY A 346 -10.34 -12.07 -4.14
C GLY A 346 -10.93 -13.46 -3.85
N ILE A 347 -10.99 -13.82 -2.57
CA ILE A 347 -11.58 -15.07 -2.09
C ILE A 347 -13.04 -15.19 -2.56
N ALA A 348 -13.86 -14.16 -2.36
CA ALA A 348 -15.27 -14.20 -2.72
C ALA A 348 -15.48 -14.38 -4.23
N ILE A 349 -14.67 -13.73 -5.08
CA ILE A 349 -14.73 -13.89 -6.53
C ILE A 349 -14.36 -15.33 -6.92
N GLU A 350 -13.25 -15.86 -6.39
CA GLU A 350 -12.81 -17.24 -6.67
C GLU A 350 -13.88 -18.28 -6.31
N HIS A 351 -14.55 -18.10 -5.16
CA HIS A 351 -15.64 -18.98 -4.74
C HIS A 351 -16.96 -18.78 -5.50
N SER A 352 -17.19 -17.61 -6.10
CA SER A 352 -18.45 -17.30 -6.80
C SER A 352 -18.44 -17.73 -8.27
N ILE A 353 -17.27 -17.82 -8.91
CA ILE A 353 -17.13 -18.21 -10.33
C ILE A 353 -17.74 -19.60 -10.63
N PRO A 354 -17.50 -20.65 -9.82
CA PRO A 354 -18.11 -21.98 -10.05
C PRO A 354 -19.64 -22.01 -9.90
N SER A 355 -20.21 -21.07 -9.14
CA SER A 355 -21.61 -21.10 -8.67
C SER A 355 -22.58 -20.29 -9.53
N GLY A 356 -22.23 -19.99 -10.79
CA GLY A 356 -23.14 -19.30 -11.72
C GLY A 356 -22.88 -17.80 -11.90
N ALA A 357 -21.85 -17.22 -11.27
CA ALA A 357 -21.35 -15.89 -11.63
C ALA A 357 -20.50 -15.91 -12.92
N ALA A 358 -20.38 -17.07 -13.57
CA ALA A 358 -19.64 -17.29 -14.81
C ALA A 358 -20.14 -16.36 -15.93
N GLY A 359 -19.36 -15.31 -16.22
CA GLY A 359 -19.64 -14.35 -17.28
C GLY A 359 -19.51 -12.87 -16.88
N ARG A 360 -19.42 -12.56 -15.57
CA ARG A 360 -19.09 -11.19 -15.11
C ARG A 360 -17.58 -10.96 -15.14
N ASP A 361 -17.16 -9.80 -15.64
CA ASP A 361 -15.76 -9.38 -15.63
C ASP A 361 -15.25 -9.26 -14.17
N PRO A 362 -14.21 -10.02 -13.77
CA PRO A 362 -13.63 -9.95 -12.42
C PRO A 362 -13.24 -8.53 -12.01
N MET A 363 -12.81 -7.68 -12.96
CA MET A 363 -12.45 -6.30 -12.66
C MET A 363 -13.68 -5.48 -12.23
N HIS A 364 -14.81 -5.68 -12.90
CA HIS A 364 -16.07 -5.05 -12.53
C HIS A 364 -16.59 -5.57 -11.18
N MET A 365 -16.48 -6.88 -10.91
CA MET A 365 -16.85 -7.47 -9.62
C MET A 365 -16.04 -6.88 -8.46
N ARG A 366 -14.73 -6.71 -8.65
CA ARG A 366 -13.86 -6.04 -7.67
C ARG A 366 -14.31 -4.60 -7.41
N ALA A 367 -14.51 -3.82 -8.47
CA ALA A 367 -14.95 -2.43 -8.35
C ALA A 367 -16.30 -2.31 -7.62
N HIS A 368 -17.25 -3.21 -7.92
CA HIS A 368 -18.54 -3.26 -7.25
C HIS A 368 -18.42 -3.54 -5.75
N LEU A 369 -17.68 -4.59 -5.37
CA LEU A 369 -17.50 -4.94 -3.96
C LEU A 369 -16.74 -3.87 -3.18
N ARG A 370 -15.72 -3.23 -3.78
CA ARG A 370 -15.02 -2.07 -3.20
C ARG A 370 -16.00 -0.97 -2.80
N ALA A 371 -16.97 -0.68 -3.65
CA ALA A 371 -17.98 0.35 -3.39
C ALA A 371 -18.96 -0.01 -2.25
N ARG A 372 -19.02 -1.28 -1.83
CA ARG A 372 -19.87 -1.74 -0.70
C ARG A 372 -19.19 -1.66 0.66
N ARG A 373 -17.87 -1.49 0.71
CA ARG A 373 -17.06 -1.53 1.94
C ARG A 373 -17.52 -0.54 3.00
N GLU A 374 -17.54 0.76 2.67
CA GLU A 374 -17.91 1.81 3.62
C GLU A 374 -19.37 1.70 4.10
N PRO A 375 -20.37 1.45 3.22
CA PRO A 375 -21.73 1.15 3.65
C PRO A 375 -21.82 0.02 4.68
N TRP A 376 -21.09 -1.09 4.46
CA TRP A 376 -21.11 -2.23 5.39
C TRP A 376 -20.42 -1.93 6.72
N TYR A 377 -19.32 -1.17 6.73
CA TYR A 377 -18.72 -0.69 7.97
C TYR A 377 -19.66 0.23 8.76
N ALA A 378 -20.38 1.11 8.07
CA ALA A 378 -21.36 2.00 8.70
C ALA A 378 -22.54 1.23 9.34
N LEU A 379 -22.86 0.04 8.85
CA LEU A 379 -23.82 -0.89 9.45
C LEU A 379 -23.23 -1.72 10.61
N GLY A 380 -21.94 -1.55 10.91
CA GLY A 380 -21.27 -2.23 12.02
C GLY A 380 -20.68 -3.59 11.65
N PHE A 381 -20.58 -3.95 10.36
CA PHE A 381 -19.87 -5.16 9.97
C PHE A 381 -18.35 -4.91 9.97
N TRP A 382 -17.61 -5.63 10.81
CA TRP A 382 -16.15 -5.48 10.94
C TRP A 382 -15.38 -6.79 10.86
N ARG A 383 -16.04 -7.94 11.03
CA ARG A 383 -15.38 -9.23 11.11
C ARG A 383 -15.15 -9.83 9.73
N ARG A 384 -14.01 -10.49 9.56
CA ARG A 384 -13.59 -11.13 8.31
C ARG A 384 -14.63 -12.12 7.78
N ASP A 385 -15.24 -12.93 8.65
CA ASP A 385 -16.28 -13.90 8.30
C ASP A 385 -17.57 -13.24 7.81
N HIS A 386 -17.96 -12.10 8.38
CA HIS A 386 -19.12 -11.33 7.92
C HIS A 386 -18.90 -10.82 6.49
N PHE A 387 -17.72 -10.24 6.22
CA PHE A 387 -17.41 -9.68 4.91
C PHE A 387 -17.33 -10.72 3.81
N VAL A 388 -16.77 -11.91 4.07
CA VAL A 388 -16.77 -13.00 3.09
C VAL A 388 -18.21 -13.35 2.69
N LYS A 389 -19.10 -13.54 3.67
CA LYS A 389 -20.52 -13.86 3.41
C LYS A 389 -21.20 -12.75 2.62
N LEU A 390 -21.06 -11.50 3.04
CA LEU A 390 -21.63 -10.34 2.36
C LEU A 390 -21.12 -10.20 0.92
N CYS A 391 -19.82 -10.36 0.67
CA CYS A 391 -19.26 -10.36 -0.67
C CYS A 391 -19.86 -11.47 -1.53
N VAL A 392 -19.95 -12.70 -1.02
CA VAL A 392 -20.52 -13.83 -1.76
C VAL A 392 -22.00 -13.61 -2.08
N TRP A 393 -22.80 -13.18 -1.11
CA TRP A 393 -24.23 -12.89 -1.34
C TRP A 393 -24.43 -11.75 -2.34
N GLU A 394 -23.68 -10.67 -2.23
CA GLU A 394 -23.73 -9.55 -3.17
C GLU A 394 -23.39 -9.98 -4.61
N LEU A 395 -22.44 -10.91 -4.78
CA LEU A 395 -22.08 -11.43 -6.10
C LEU A 395 -23.13 -12.38 -6.67
N LEU A 396 -23.62 -13.34 -5.87
CA LEU A 396 -24.51 -14.41 -6.31
C LEU A 396 -25.98 -13.99 -6.37
N LEU A 397 -26.45 -13.21 -5.41
CA LEU A 397 -27.86 -12.85 -5.25
C LEU A 397 -28.20 -11.48 -5.87
N GLY A 398 -27.19 -10.75 -6.33
CA GLY A 398 -27.33 -9.52 -7.10
C GLY A 398 -26.90 -8.25 -6.36
N PRO A 399 -26.72 -7.14 -7.11
CA PRO A 399 -26.20 -5.90 -6.55
C PRO A 399 -27.20 -5.26 -5.58
N ASN A 400 -26.66 -4.63 -4.53
CA ASN A 400 -27.39 -4.07 -3.41
C ASN A 400 -28.21 -5.15 -2.69
N PHE A 401 -27.57 -6.28 -2.37
CA PHE A 401 -28.21 -7.44 -1.74
C PHE A 401 -28.92 -7.04 -0.45
N LEU A 402 -28.25 -6.27 0.41
CA LEU A 402 -28.81 -5.82 1.67
C LEU A 402 -30.05 -4.93 1.48
N GLU A 403 -30.12 -4.15 0.39
CA GLU A 403 -31.20 -3.20 0.18
C GLU A 403 -32.40 -3.78 -0.58
N ASN A 404 -32.14 -4.62 -1.60
CA ASN A 404 -33.10 -4.95 -2.64
C ASN A 404 -33.52 -6.42 -2.68
N TYR A 405 -32.74 -7.32 -2.08
CA TYR A 405 -33.03 -8.76 -2.16
C TYR A 405 -34.37 -9.11 -1.52
N ALA A 406 -35.11 -10.03 -2.15
CA ALA A 406 -36.43 -10.50 -1.72
C ALA A 406 -37.37 -9.34 -1.31
N ALA A 407 -37.53 -8.35 -2.20
CA ALA A 407 -38.35 -7.15 -1.97
C ALA A 407 -37.97 -6.35 -0.69
N GLY A 408 -36.70 -6.42 -0.28
CA GLY A 408 -36.19 -5.73 0.91
C GLY A 408 -36.36 -6.51 2.22
N ALA A 409 -36.62 -7.82 2.19
CA ALA A 409 -36.67 -8.65 3.39
C ALA A 409 -35.35 -8.58 4.18
N ILE A 410 -34.21 -8.61 3.50
CA ILE A 410 -32.88 -8.47 4.13
C ILE A 410 -32.73 -7.09 4.76
N ARG A 411 -33.15 -6.03 4.08
CA ARG A 411 -33.17 -4.67 4.63
C ARG A 411 -33.98 -4.59 5.92
N ALA A 412 -35.11 -5.29 6.00
CA ALA A 412 -35.91 -5.37 7.21
C ALA A 412 -35.19 -6.10 8.35
N ILE A 413 -34.43 -7.17 8.05
CA ILE A 413 -33.58 -7.87 9.03
C ILE A 413 -32.50 -6.93 9.57
N VAL A 414 -31.78 -6.24 8.69
CA VAL A 414 -30.74 -5.26 9.08
C VAL A 414 -31.34 -4.12 9.89
N ALA A 415 -32.52 -3.63 9.52
CA ALA A 415 -33.20 -2.52 10.20
C ALA A 415 -33.73 -2.86 11.60
N ARG A 416 -33.91 -4.14 11.96
CA ARG A 416 -34.27 -4.55 13.33
C ARG A 416 -33.20 -4.13 14.35
N GLY A 417 -31.98 -3.92 13.90
CA GLY A 417 -30.84 -3.63 14.77
C GLY A 417 -30.44 -4.85 15.62
N GLY A 418 -29.30 -4.74 16.29
CA GLY A 418 -28.73 -5.85 17.07
C GLY A 418 -27.22 -5.92 16.91
N ALA A 419 -26.61 -6.95 17.48
CA ALA A 419 -25.19 -7.18 17.26
C ALA A 419 -24.96 -7.69 15.82
N PRO A 420 -23.90 -7.26 15.12
CA PRO A 420 -23.68 -7.60 13.71
C PRO A 420 -23.68 -9.12 13.41
N HIS A 421 -23.27 -9.96 14.36
CA HIS A 421 -23.27 -11.41 14.20
C HIS A 421 -24.71 -11.98 14.20
N GLU A 422 -25.59 -11.46 15.06
CA GLU A 422 -27.01 -11.86 15.10
C GLU A 422 -27.71 -11.50 13.79
N THR A 423 -27.37 -10.34 13.21
CA THR A 423 -27.86 -9.92 11.88
C THR A 423 -27.42 -10.89 10.80
N ILE A 424 -26.14 -11.30 10.78
CA ILE A 424 -25.63 -12.29 9.82
C ILE A 424 -26.35 -13.63 9.99
N ASP A 425 -26.50 -14.13 11.22
CA ASP A 425 -27.19 -15.39 11.49
C ASP A 425 -28.68 -15.35 11.12
N ALA A 426 -29.32 -14.18 11.22
CA ALA A 426 -30.69 -13.97 10.79
C ALA A 426 -30.83 -13.95 9.26
N ILE A 427 -29.86 -13.36 8.55
CA ILE A 427 -29.80 -13.40 7.09
C ILE A 427 -29.57 -14.84 6.62
N GLU A 428 -28.64 -15.59 7.22
CA GLU A 428 -28.40 -17.00 6.87
C GLU A 428 -29.66 -17.84 7.04
N ARG A 429 -30.31 -17.76 8.20
CA ARG A 429 -31.58 -18.47 8.44
C ARG A 429 -32.67 -18.10 7.43
N TYR A 430 -32.71 -16.85 6.99
CA TYR A 430 -33.65 -16.43 5.95
C TYR A 430 -33.32 -17.08 4.59
N LEU A 431 -32.05 -17.04 4.18
CA LEU A 431 -31.59 -17.63 2.92
C LEU A 431 -31.75 -19.16 2.90
N ASP A 432 -31.41 -19.85 3.98
CA ASP A 432 -31.59 -21.30 4.12
C ASP A 432 -33.07 -21.69 4.01
N ARG A 433 -33.96 -20.88 4.61
CA ARG A 433 -35.41 -21.09 4.52
C ARG A 433 -35.91 -20.90 3.09
N GLU A 434 -35.54 -19.81 2.42
CA GLU A 434 -35.89 -19.57 1.01
C GLU A 434 -35.41 -20.72 0.12
N TYR A 435 -34.15 -21.15 0.28
CA TYR A 435 -33.59 -22.26 -0.49
C TYR A 435 -34.34 -23.58 -0.25
N ALA A 436 -34.73 -23.87 1.00
CA ALA A 436 -35.52 -25.06 1.29
C ALA A 436 -36.93 -25.00 0.66
N LEU A 437 -37.58 -23.83 0.66
CA LEU A 437 -38.86 -23.64 -0.03
C LEU A 437 -38.71 -23.85 -1.54
N GLU A 438 -37.62 -23.37 -2.16
CA GLU A 438 -37.31 -23.62 -3.58
C GLU A 438 -37.10 -25.12 -3.89
N LEU A 439 -36.56 -25.89 -2.93
CA LEU A 439 -36.40 -27.34 -3.03
C LEU A 439 -37.69 -28.13 -2.77
N GLY A 440 -38.81 -27.46 -2.47
CA GLY A 440 -40.13 -28.05 -2.31
C GLY A 440 -40.53 -28.44 -0.89
N TYR A 441 -39.78 -28.00 0.14
CA TYR A 441 -40.21 -28.14 1.53
C TYR A 441 -41.40 -27.21 1.83
N THR A 442 -42.32 -27.65 2.67
CA THR A 442 -43.47 -26.83 3.12
C THR A 442 -43.12 -25.96 4.32
N GLU A 443 -43.88 -24.89 4.56
CA GLU A 443 -43.68 -24.06 5.76
C GLU A 443 -43.86 -24.86 7.06
N GLU A 444 -44.79 -25.81 7.09
CA GLU A 444 -45.05 -26.68 8.25
C GLU A 444 -43.86 -27.59 8.57
N GLU A 445 -43.18 -28.13 7.54
CA GLU A 445 -41.99 -28.97 7.69
C GLU A 445 -40.78 -28.17 8.21
N LEU A 446 -40.64 -26.91 7.77
CA LEU A 446 -39.56 -26.02 8.21
C LEU A 446 -39.76 -25.50 9.64
N ASP A 447 -41.00 -25.25 10.05
CA ASP A 447 -41.32 -24.85 11.42
C ASP A 447 -41.20 -26.01 12.41
N ALA A 448 -41.35 -27.27 11.97
CA ALA A 448 -41.12 -28.46 12.78
C ALA A 448 -39.63 -28.81 13.04
N LEU A 449 -38.70 -28.19 12.28
CA LEU A 449 -37.24 -28.38 12.41
C LEU A 449 -36.56 -27.38 13.37
N LYS A 450 -37.29 -26.37 13.86
CA LYS A 450 -36.84 -25.40 14.87
C LYS A 450 -36.98 -25.96 16.27
#